data_AF-A0A1V4TBG8-F1
#
_entry.id   AF-A0A1V4TBG8-F1
#
_cell.length_a   1.000
_cell.length_b   1.000
_cell.length_c   1.000
_cell.angle_alpha   90.00
_cell.angle_beta   90.00
_cell.angle_gamma   90.00
#
_symmetry.space_group_name_H-M   'P 1'
#
loop_
_entity.id
_entity.type
_entity.pdbx_description
1 polymer ?
#
loop_
_entity_poly.entity_id
_entity_poly.type
_entity_poly.pdbx_seq_one_letter_code
_entity_poly.pdbx_strand_id
1 'polypeptide(L)' 'MKTLRGMEAVEYARKNAKLLSKYADPIEDARDDLTPSEAEDVCREDPGLIYIVVD' A
#
# COMPACT_ATOMS: atom_id res chain seq x y z
N MET A 1 -1.22 -13.35 10.68
CA MET A 1 -1.08 -12.66 9.38
C MET A 1 -2.43 -12.15 8.88
N LYS A 2 -2.68 -10.85 9.09
CA LYS A 2 -3.81 -10.09 8.54
C LYS A 2 -3.28 -9.22 7.38
N THR A 3 -4.04 -9.07 6.30
CA THR A 3 -3.71 -8.09 5.25
C THR A 3 -4.58 -6.86 5.42
N LEU A 4 -3.95 -5.69 5.56
CA LEU A 4 -4.64 -4.40 5.46
C LEU A 4 -4.55 -3.92 4.02
N ARG A 5 -5.54 -3.14 3.57
CA ARG A 5 -5.61 -2.63 2.19
C ARG A 5 -5.94 -1.15 2.14
N GLY A 6 -5.63 -0.51 1.02
CA GLY A 6 -5.96 0.89 0.75
C GLY A 6 -5.50 1.82 1.88
N MET A 7 -6.35 2.78 2.24
CA MET A 7 -6.02 3.77 3.27
C MET A 7 -5.77 3.17 4.67
N GLU A 8 -6.40 2.05 5.04
CA GLU A 8 -6.11 1.37 6.31
C GLU A 8 -4.65 0.87 6.34
N ALA A 9 -4.16 0.34 5.22
CA ALA A 9 -2.75 -0.04 5.07
C ALA A 9 -1.82 1.16 5.19
N VAL A 10 -2.17 2.29 4.53
CA VAL A 10 -1.39 3.54 4.55
C VAL A 10 -1.27 4.09 5.96
N GLU A 11 -2.37 4.16 6.70
CA GLU A 11 -2.36 4.62 8.09
C GLU A 11 -1.52 3.74 8.99
N TYR A 12 -1.64 2.41 8.84
CA TYR A 12 -0.85 1.46 9.61
C TYR A 12 0.64 1.63 9.30
N ALA A 13 1.00 1.71 8.03
CA ALA A 13 2.38 1.87 7.60
C ALA A 13 2.99 3.19 8.11
N ARG A 14 2.24 4.28 8.08
CA ARG A 14 2.66 5.59 8.61
C ARG A 14 2.90 5.55 10.12
N LYS A 15 2.01 4.93 10.89
CA LYS A 15 2.13 4.81 12.36
C LYS A 15 3.31 3.93 12.78
N ASN A 16 3.69 2.95 11.95
CA ASN A 16 4.71 1.95 12.28
C ASN A 16 6.01 2.11 11.48
N ALA A 17 6.17 3.20 10.72
CA ALA A 17 7.32 3.46 9.83
C ALA A 17 7.66 2.27 8.90
N LYS A 18 6.63 1.72 8.25
CA LYS A 18 6.75 0.61 7.29
C LYS A 18 6.54 1.10 5.86
N LEU A 19 7.06 0.33 4.90
CA LEU A 19 6.75 0.45 3.49
C LEU A 19 5.52 -0.40 3.14
N LEU A 20 4.87 -0.07 2.03
CA LEU A 20 3.70 -0.74 1.51
C LEU A 20 4.01 -1.48 0.22
N SER A 21 3.15 -2.43 -0.09
CA SER A 21 3.17 -3.14 -1.35
C SER A 21 2.03 -2.68 -2.25
N LYS A 22 2.30 -2.67 -3.55
CA LYS A 22 1.37 -2.39 -4.62
C LYS A 22 1.23 -3.63 -5.51
N TYR A 23 0.02 -4.00 -5.89
CA TYR A 23 -0.22 -4.96 -6.96
C TYR A 23 0.13 -4.37 -8.33
N ALA A 24 0.44 -5.25 -9.29
CA ALA A 24 0.57 -4.82 -10.69
C ALA A 24 -0.78 -4.36 -11.25
N ASP A 25 -0.73 -3.41 -12.15
CA ASP A 25 -1.86 -2.97 -12.97
C ASP A 25 -1.47 -3.07 -14.47
N PRO A 26 -2.35 -2.74 -15.43
CA PRO A 26 -2.02 -2.84 -16.85
C PRO A 26 -0.87 -1.96 -17.35
N ILE A 27 -0.41 -0.99 -16.56
CA ILE A 27 0.58 0.03 -16.91
C ILE A 27 1.86 -0.13 -16.09
N GLU A 28 1.75 -0.50 -14.81
CA GLU A 28 2.87 -0.59 -13.87
C GLU A 28 2.96 -1.97 -13.19
N ASP A 29 4.19 -2.44 -12.97
CA ASP A 29 4.47 -3.68 -12.26
C ASP A 29 4.18 -3.59 -10.74
N ALA A 30 4.07 -4.76 -10.11
CA ALA A 30 3.99 -4.88 -8.65
C ALA A 30 5.29 -4.41 -8.00
N ARG A 31 5.17 -3.79 -6.82
CA ARG A 31 6.30 -3.26 -6.03
C ARG A 31 6.03 -3.40 -4.54
N ASP A 32 7.08 -3.44 -3.73
CA ASP A 32 7.00 -3.67 -2.28
C ASP A 32 7.69 -2.59 -1.43
N ASP A 33 8.06 -1.47 -2.05
CA ASP A 33 8.88 -0.42 -1.47
C ASP A 33 8.18 0.95 -1.39
N LEU A 34 6.85 0.99 -1.50
CA LEU A 34 6.12 2.26 -1.50
C LEU A 34 6.16 2.93 -0.13
N THR A 35 6.50 4.20 -0.10
CA THR A 35 6.32 5.03 1.08
C THR A 35 4.83 5.28 1.36
N PRO A 36 4.44 5.61 2.60
CA PRO A 36 3.05 5.98 2.90
C PRO A 36 2.52 7.17 2.09
N SER A 37 3.38 8.05 1.58
CA SER A 37 2.98 9.17 0.73
C SER A 37 2.68 8.70 -0.70
N GLU A 38 3.54 7.90 -1.31
CA GLU A 38 3.29 7.34 -2.65
C GLU A 38 2.06 6.42 -2.65
N ALA A 39 1.92 5.59 -1.62
CA ALA A 39 0.76 4.71 -1.48
C ALA A 39 -0.55 5.50 -1.26
N GLU A 40 -0.49 6.68 -0.63
CA GLU A 40 -1.65 7.56 -0.51
C GLU A 40 -2.09 8.09 -1.89
N ASP A 41 -1.14 8.48 -2.74
CA ASP A 41 -1.43 8.93 -4.11
C ASP A 41 -2.06 7.80 -4.92
N VAL A 42 -1.50 6.58 -4.88
CA VAL A 42 -2.11 5.40 -5.53
C VAL A 42 -3.50 5.10 -4.96
N CYS A 43 -3.72 5.23 -3.65
CA CYS A 43 -5.04 5.03 -3.05
C CYS A 43 -6.10 6.04 -3.50
N ARG A 44 -5.70 7.25 -3.93
CA ARG A 44 -6.66 8.22 -4.49
C ARG A 44 -7.16 7.77 -5.87
N GLU A 45 -6.38 6.98 -6.59
CA GLU A 45 -6.74 6.42 -7.90
C GLU A 45 -7.43 5.07 -7.77
N ASP A 46 -6.76 4.09 -7.13
CA ASP A 46 -7.29 2.76 -6.85
C ASP A 46 -6.74 2.21 -5.51
N PRO A 47 -7.54 2.29 -4.42
CA PRO A 47 -7.17 1.71 -3.13
C PRO A 47 -6.95 0.19 -3.16
N GLY A 48 -7.52 -0.51 -4.15
CA GLY A 48 -7.40 -1.95 -4.30
C GLY A 48 -5.98 -2.41 -4.62
N LEU A 49 -5.13 -1.51 -5.12
CA LEU A 49 -3.75 -1.80 -5.46
C LEU A 49 -2.83 -1.85 -4.24
N ILE A 50 -3.17 -1.18 -3.14
CA ILE A 50 -2.28 -1.01 -1.98
C ILE A 50 -2.59 -2.02 -0.88
N TYR A 51 -1.54 -2.64 -0.32
CA TYR A 51 -1.66 -3.55 0.81
C TYR A 51 -0.42 -3.58 1.72
N ILE A 52 -0.60 -4.10 2.93
CA ILE A 52 0.48 -4.50 3.83
C ILE A 52 0.06 -5.74 4.61
N VAL A 53 0.98 -6.71 4.77
CA VAL A 53 0.77 -7.89 5.61
C VAL A 53 1.30 -7.58 7.01
N VAL A 54 0.47 -7.81 8.03
CA VAL A 54 0.79 -7.60 9.44
C VAL A 54 0.64 -8.91 10.20
N ASP A 55 1.46 -9.13 11.22
CA ASP A 55 1.45 -10.36 12.03
C ASP A 55 0.16 -10.53 12.83
#